data_AF-A0A352WR87-F1
#
_entry.id   AF-A0A352WR87-F1
#
_cell.length_a   1.000
_cell.length_b   1.000
_cell.length_c   1.000
_cell.angle_alpha   90.00
_cell.angle_beta   90.00
_cell.angle_gamma   90.00
#
_symmetry.space_group_name_H-M   'P 1'
#
loop_
_entity.id
_entity.type
_entity.pdbx_description
1 polymer ?
#
loop_
_entity_poly.entity_id
_entity_poly.type
_entity_poly.pdbx_seq_one_letter_code
_entity_poly.pdbx_strand_id
1 'polypeptide(L)'
;MHAAKFTSRHIGPREEDQQTMLRTIGAASIEDLVAKTVPGKIRQRERMPLTPALSESQYLEHIDGIAAKNTVFKNYIGMGYYPTEVPSVIRRNVLENPGWYTAYTPYQAEIAQGRL
;
A
#
# COMPACT_ATOMS: atom_id res chain seq x y z
N MET A 1 -18.00 10.39 15.58
CA MET A 1 -17.39 10.25 14.24
C MET A 1 -16.81 8.85 14.13
N HIS A 2 -17.38 7.97 13.30
CA HIS A 2 -16.76 6.68 13.02
C HIS A 2 -15.58 6.91 12.06
N ALA A 3 -14.36 6.63 12.50
CA ALA A 3 -13.21 6.60 11.61
C ALA A 3 -13.49 5.59 10.48
N ALA A 4 -13.43 6.05 9.23
CA ALA A 4 -13.58 5.17 8.08
C ALA A 4 -12.47 4.09 8.12
N LYS A 5 -12.82 2.83 7.85
CA LYS A 5 -11.83 1.74 7.78
C LYS A 5 -10.93 1.98 6.57
N PHE A 6 -9.61 1.86 6.73
CA PHE A 6 -8.63 1.99 5.62
C PHE A 6 -9.01 1.11 4.42
N THR A 7 -9.56 -0.09 4.67
CA THR A 7 -10.01 -1.01 3.63
C THR A 7 -11.02 -0.42 2.66
N SER A 8 -11.90 0.52 3.08
CA SER A 8 -12.87 1.14 2.17
C SER A 8 -12.25 2.22 1.27
N ARG A 9 -11.11 2.80 1.66
CA ARG A 9 -10.32 3.70 0.82
C ARG A 9 -9.37 2.95 -0.10
N HIS A 10 -8.85 1.83 0.35
CA HIS A 10 -7.89 1.01 -0.40
C HIS A 10 -8.57 0.13 -1.46
N ILE A 11 -9.67 -0.56 -1.10
CA ILE A 11 -10.41 -1.41 -2.04
C ILE A 11 -11.36 -0.53 -2.84
N GLY A 12 -11.14 -0.46 -4.15
CA GLY A 12 -11.94 0.35 -5.07
C GLY A 12 -13.40 -0.08 -5.19
N PRO A 13 -13.69 -1.34 -5.60
CA PRO A 13 -15.05 -1.80 -5.83
C PRO A 13 -15.94 -1.71 -4.59
N ARG A 14 -17.08 -1.04 -4.73
CA ARG A 14 -18.14 -0.98 -3.73
C ARG A 14 -18.99 -2.25 -3.78
N GLU A 15 -19.88 -2.39 -2.82
CA GLU A 15 -20.73 -3.59 -2.72
C GLU A 15 -21.57 -3.80 -4.00
N GLU A 16 -22.13 -2.73 -4.56
CA GLU A 16 -22.86 -2.76 -5.82
C GLU A 16 -21.99 -3.16 -7.04
N ASP A 17 -20.75 -2.68 -7.09
CA ASP A 17 -19.78 -3.06 -8.11
C ASP A 17 -19.43 -4.55 -7.99
N GLN A 18 -19.18 -5.02 -6.77
CA GLN A 18 -18.87 -6.42 -6.50
C GLN A 18 -20.02 -7.33 -6.93
N GLN A 19 -21.26 -6.97 -6.59
CA GLN A 19 -22.44 -7.74 -7.01
C GLN A 19 -22.59 -7.76 -8.54
N THR A 20 -22.29 -6.65 -9.21
CA THR A 20 -22.31 -6.57 -10.67
C THR A 20 -21.25 -7.47 -11.29
N MET A 21 -20.00 -7.36 -10.83
CA MET A 21 -18.88 -8.19 -11.31
C MET A 21 -19.12 -9.68 -11.06
N LEU A 22 -19.61 -10.07 -9.88
CA LEU A 22 -19.93 -11.45 -9.52
C LEU A 22 -20.99 -12.05 -10.45
N ARG A 23 -22.07 -11.30 -10.73
CA ARG A 23 -23.09 -11.72 -11.69
C ARG A 23 -22.51 -11.90 -13.09
N THR A 24 -21.65 -10.99 -13.55
CA THR A 24 -21.02 -11.08 -14.87
C THR A 24 -20.19 -12.35 -15.04
N ILE A 25 -19.49 -12.78 -14.00
CA ILE A 25 -18.64 -13.99 -14.03
C ILE A 25 -19.36 -15.26 -13.54
N GLY A 26 -20.65 -15.17 -13.18
CA GLY A 26 -21.45 -16.32 -12.73
C GLY A 26 -21.06 -16.88 -11.36
N ALA A 27 -20.51 -16.05 -10.46
CA ALA A 27 -20.20 -16.43 -9.07
C ALA A 27 -21.27 -15.92 -8.11
N ALA A 28 -21.64 -16.74 -7.12
CA ALA A 28 -22.70 -16.39 -6.16
C ALA A 28 -22.21 -15.45 -5.03
N SER A 29 -20.92 -15.51 -4.71
CA SER A 29 -20.27 -14.65 -3.72
C SER A 29 -18.75 -14.62 -3.94
N ILE A 30 -18.04 -13.78 -3.18
CA ILE A 30 -16.57 -13.78 -3.17
C ILE A 30 -16.03 -15.13 -2.67
N GLU A 31 -16.66 -15.73 -1.67
CA GLU A 31 -16.28 -17.06 -1.14
C GLU A 31 -16.45 -18.16 -2.19
N ASP A 32 -17.55 -18.12 -2.96
CA ASP A 32 -17.78 -19.05 -4.09
C ASP A 32 -16.72 -18.87 -5.18
N LEU A 33 -16.43 -17.62 -5.57
CA LEU A 33 -15.36 -17.31 -6.52
C LEU A 33 -14.00 -17.86 -6.07
N VAL A 34 -13.62 -17.62 -4.82
CA VAL A 34 -12.37 -18.13 -4.24
C VAL A 34 -12.35 -19.66 -4.21
N ALA A 35 -13.45 -20.32 -3.85
CA ALA A 35 -13.53 -21.78 -3.82
C ALA A 35 -13.39 -22.42 -5.22
N LYS A 36 -13.92 -21.77 -6.26
CA LYS A 36 -13.77 -22.19 -7.67
C LYS A 36 -12.37 -21.94 -8.24
N THR A 37 -11.62 -20.98 -7.67
CA THR A 37 -10.31 -20.53 -8.21
C THR A 37 -9.12 -21.17 -7.51
N VAL A 38 -9.14 -21.23 -6.17
CA VAL A 38 -8.00 -21.71 -5.36
C VAL A 38 -8.26 -23.13 -4.87
N PRO A 39 -7.39 -24.12 -5.20
CA PRO A 39 -7.58 -25.50 -4.75
C PRO A 39 -7.67 -25.61 -3.23
N GLY A 40 -8.76 -26.21 -2.73
CA GLY A 40 -9.04 -26.30 -1.29
C GLY A 40 -7.97 -27.03 -0.47
N LYS A 41 -7.13 -27.87 -1.10
CA LYS A 41 -6.02 -28.58 -0.44
C LYS A 41 -4.90 -27.65 0.04
N ILE A 42 -4.71 -26.51 -0.61
CA ILE A 42 -3.66 -25.53 -0.27
C ILE A 42 -4.23 -24.27 0.39
N ARG A 43 -5.55 -24.21 0.59
CA ARG A 43 -6.21 -23.03 1.17
C ARG A 43 -6.07 -23.04 2.68
N GLN A 44 -5.61 -21.91 3.23
CA GLN A 44 -5.58 -21.69 4.68
C GLN A 44 -7.01 -21.76 5.25
N ARG A 45 -7.20 -22.54 6.33
CA ARG A 45 -8.51 -22.74 6.97
C ARG A 45 -8.76 -21.79 8.14
N GLU A 46 -7.68 -21.33 8.75
CA GLU A 46 -7.71 -20.45 9.92
C GLU A 46 -7.45 -19.02 9.50
N ARG A 47 -7.99 -18.06 10.25
CA ARG A 47 -7.65 -16.65 10.06
C ARG A 47 -6.18 -16.43 10.43
N MET A 48 -5.52 -15.52 9.72
CA MET A 48 -4.17 -15.10 10.09
C MET A 48 -4.16 -14.51 11.51
N PRO A 49 -3.23 -14.91 12.38
CA PRO A 49 -3.14 -14.42 13.76
C PRO A 49 -2.49 -13.02 13.79
N LEU A 50 -3.24 -12.02 13.35
CA LEU A 50 -2.79 -10.63 13.28
C LEU A 50 -3.37 -9.80 14.43
N THR A 51 -2.65 -8.76 14.84
CA THR A 51 -3.18 -7.76 15.77
C THR A 51 -4.38 -7.03 15.14
N PRO A 52 -5.27 -6.46 15.97
CA PRO A 52 -6.39 -5.67 15.47
C PRO A 52 -5.94 -4.56 14.51
N ALA A 53 -6.74 -4.32 13.48
CA ALA A 53 -6.46 -3.26 12.51
C ALA A 53 -6.52 -1.88 13.19
N LEU A 54 -5.54 -1.03 12.88
CA LEU A 54 -5.53 0.37 13.26
C LEU A 54 -6.28 1.21 12.23
N SER A 55 -6.88 2.31 12.66
CA SER A 55 -7.27 3.39 11.73
C SER A 55 -6.04 4.07 11.14
N GLU A 56 -6.20 4.83 10.06
CA GLU A 56 -5.08 5.59 9.46
C GLU A 56 -4.41 6.52 10.48
N SER A 57 -5.19 7.24 11.30
CA SER A 57 -4.66 8.14 12.32
C SER A 57 -3.95 7.39 13.45
N GLN A 58 -4.51 6.26 13.91
CA GLN A 58 -3.88 5.42 14.92
C GLN A 58 -2.57 4.81 14.41
N TYR A 59 -2.51 4.45 13.13
CA TYR A 59 -1.28 3.94 12.52
C TYR A 59 -0.17 4.99 12.50
N LEU A 60 -0.49 6.26 12.16
CA LEU A 60 0.49 7.35 12.19
C LEU A 60 1.05 7.58 13.60
N GLU A 61 0.18 7.66 14.62
CA GLU A 61 0.62 7.80 16.02
C GLU A 61 1.47 6.61 16.47
N HIS A 62 1.08 5.40 16.08
CA HIS A 62 1.81 4.17 16.41
C HIS A 62 3.21 4.15 15.80
N ILE A 63 3.33 4.44 14.50
CA ILE A 63 4.62 4.38 13.81
C ILE A 63 5.54 5.52 14.26
N ASP A 64 4.99 6.71 14.57
CA ASP A 64 5.75 7.82 15.14
C ASP A 64 6.31 7.46 16.52
N GLY A 65 5.51 6.80 17.37
CA GLY A 65 5.97 6.31 18.67
C GLY A 65 7.09 5.25 18.58
N ILE A 66 7.11 4.44 17.52
CA ILE A 66 8.21 3.51 17.25
C ILE A 66 9.43 4.28 16.74
N ALA A 67 9.25 5.20 15.78
CA ALA A 67 10.32 5.98 15.18
C ALA A 67 11.07 6.83 16.21
N ALA A 68 10.36 7.35 17.23
CA ALA A 68 10.93 8.13 18.33
C ALA A 68 11.94 7.35 19.20
N LYS A 69 11.98 6.02 19.10
CA LYS A 69 12.98 5.19 19.80
C LYS A 69 14.35 5.20 19.12
N ASN A 70 14.42 5.64 17.86
CA ASN A 70 15.68 5.72 17.13
C ASN A 70 16.49 6.94 17.59
N THR A 71 17.81 6.82 17.61
CA THR A 71 18.72 7.95 17.85
C THR A 71 19.42 8.33 16.55
N VAL A 72 19.27 9.59 16.13
CA VAL A 72 19.89 10.11 14.91
C VAL A 72 21.24 10.73 15.25
N PHE A 73 22.32 10.03 14.91
CA PHE A 73 23.69 10.50 15.11
C PHE A 73 24.26 11.22 13.88
N LYS A 74 25.31 12.03 14.09
CA LYS A 74 26.23 12.39 13.01
C LYS A 74 27.08 11.16 12.69
N ASN A 75 26.77 10.49 11.58
CA ASN A 75 27.41 9.25 11.20
C ASN A 75 28.60 9.50 10.26
N TYR A 76 29.79 9.03 10.67
CA TYR A 76 31.03 9.08 9.88
C TYR A 76 31.63 7.68 9.63
N ILE A 77 30.81 6.62 9.76
CA ILE A 77 31.22 5.22 9.58
C ILE A 77 31.69 4.97 8.14
N GLY A 78 31.07 5.61 7.15
CA GLY A 78 31.39 5.43 5.74
C GLY A 78 30.86 4.10 5.20
N MET A 79 31.74 3.29 4.62
CA MET A 79 31.40 1.96 4.06
C MET A 79 30.29 1.99 2.98
N GLY A 80 30.26 3.04 2.15
CA GLY A 80 29.32 3.18 1.05
C GLY A 80 28.07 4.02 1.35
N TYR A 81 27.90 4.49 2.58
CA TYR A 81 26.81 5.40 2.96
C TYR A 81 27.37 6.68 3.59
N TYR A 82 26.98 7.82 3.03
CA TYR A 82 27.42 9.15 3.44
C TYR A 82 26.20 10.06 3.60
N PRO A 83 26.02 10.73 4.75
CA PRO A 83 24.93 11.69 4.92
C PRO A 83 24.98 12.79 3.85
N THR A 84 23.83 13.18 3.33
CA THR A 84 23.70 14.27 2.37
C THR A 84 22.50 15.13 2.74
N GLU A 85 22.59 16.42 2.41
CA GLU A 85 21.42 17.29 2.41
C GLU A 85 20.57 16.96 1.18
N VAL A 86 19.33 16.53 1.40
CA VAL A 86 18.36 16.30 0.33
C VAL A 86 17.65 17.62 0.06
N PRO A 87 17.80 18.24 -1.14
CA PRO A 87 17.15 19.51 -1.43
C PRO A 87 15.63 19.42 -1.22
N SER A 88 15.08 20.35 -0.44
CA SER A 88 13.67 20.35 -0.04
C SER A 88 12.73 20.34 -1.24
N VAL A 89 13.09 21.04 -2.33
CA VAL A 89 12.34 21.06 -3.59
C VAL A 89 12.27 19.68 -4.25
N ILE A 90 13.32 18.87 -4.17
CA ILE A 90 13.34 17.50 -4.71
C ILE A 90 12.52 16.58 -3.81
N ARG A 91 12.73 16.65 -2.47
CA ARG A 91 11.97 15.85 -1.51
C ARG A 91 10.47 16.05 -1.70
N ARG A 92 10.01 17.31 -1.75
CA ARG A 92 8.58 17.65 -1.80
C ARG A 92 7.94 17.34 -3.16
N ASN A 93 8.62 17.65 -4.27
CA ASN A 93 7.99 17.65 -5.59
C ASN A 93 8.27 16.38 -6.41
N VAL A 94 9.22 15.55 -5.99
CA VAL A 94 9.56 14.27 -6.62
C VAL A 94 9.29 13.11 -5.67
N LEU A 95 10.01 13.03 -4.54
CA LEU A 95 9.92 11.86 -3.64
C LEU A 95 8.55 11.73 -2.97
N GLU A 96 7.95 12.84 -2.54
CA GLU A 96 6.65 12.88 -1.87
C GLU A 96 5.47 13.10 -2.84
N ASN A 97 5.71 13.07 -4.16
CA ASN A 97 4.70 13.32 -5.19
C ASN A 97 4.28 12.03 -5.91
N PRO A 98 3.01 11.58 -5.76
CA PRO A 98 2.54 10.35 -6.40
C PRO A 98 2.62 10.37 -7.92
N GLY A 99 2.65 11.54 -8.57
CA GLY A 99 2.86 11.63 -10.02
C GLY A 99 4.21 11.10 -10.49
N TRP A 100 5.20 11.05 -9.59
CA TRP A 100 6.55 10.54 -9.88
C TRP A 100 6.75 9.09 -9.46
N TYR A 101 6.16 8.63 -8.36
CA TYR A 101 6.44 7.29 -7.80
C TYR A 101 5.37 6.23 -8.03
N THR A 102 4.20 6.57 -8.58
CA THR A 102 3.14 5.57 -8.83
C THR A 102 3.26 4.86 -10.18
N ALA A 103 3.93 5.49 -11.15
CA ALA A 103 4.19 4.86 -12.44
C ALA A 103 5.28 3.79 -12.32
N TYR A 104 5.20 2.77 -13.17
CA TYR A 104 6.20 1.70 -13.24
C TYR A 104 7.19 1.92 -14.40
N THR A 105 7.94 0.87 -14.74
CA THR A 105 8.85 0.83 -15.88
C THR A 105 8.19 1.45 -17.12
N PRO A 106 8.89 2.35 -17.83
CA PRO A 106 8.31 3.09 -18.95
C PRO A 106 8.22 2.23 -20.23
N TYR A 107 7.44 1.15 -20.19
CA TYR A 107 7.17 0.28 -21.35
C TYR A 107 6.39 0.98 -22.47
N GLN A 108 5.70 2.08 -22.16
CA GLN A 108 4.96 2.91 -23.11
C GLN A 108 5.60 4.30 -23.12
N ALA A 109 6.46 4.54 -24.11
CA ALA A 109 7.34 5.71 -24.12
C ALA A 109 6.58 7.02 -24.32
N GLU A 110 5.51 6.99 -25.12
CA GLU A 110 4.68 8.13 -25.52
C GLU A 110 4.03 8.84 -24.32
N ILE A 111 3.81 8.10 -23.23
CA ILE A 111 3.21 8.61 -21.99
C ILE A 111 4.19 8.61 -20.80
N ALA A 112 5.48 8.46 -21.08
CA ALA A 112 6.51 8.32 -20.04
C ALA A 112 7.75 9.20 -20.23
N GLN A 113 7.76 10.08 -21.24
CA GLN A 113 8.93 10.93 -21.59
C GLN A 113 9.52 11.71 -20.42
N GLY A 114 8.73 12.10 -19.41
CA GLY A 114 9.24 12.83 -18.24
C GLY A 114 10.20 12.04 -17.35
N ARG A 115 10.17 10.69 -17.39
CA ARG A 115 11.03 9.81 -16.57
C ARG A 115 11.89 8.83 -17.39
N LEU A 116 11.78 8.87 -18.72
CA LEU A 116 12.63 8.13 -19.66
C LEU A 116 14.01 8.79 -19.76
#